data_AF-A0A8T7AGY7-F1
#
_entry.id   AF-A0A8T7AGY7-F1
#
_cell.length_a   1.000
_cell.length_b   1.000
_cell.length_c   1.000
_cell.angle_alpha   90.00
_cell.angle_beta   90.00
_cell.angle_gamma   90.00
#
_symmetry.space_group_name_H-M   'P 1'
#
loop_
_entity.id
_entity.type
_entity.pdbx_description
1 polymer ?
#
loop_
_entity_poly.entity_id
_entity_poly.type
_entity_poly.pdbx_seq_one_letter_code
_entity_poly.pdbx_strand_id
1 'polypeptide(L)'
;MDVVLTNEIIAVLAILSFAVLLFVFEVVRVDVVALLVLVMLGLSSMVPDYYGLIPTYQLFEGFSSNAVMSIIAVMIIGAGLDKTGVMGVLAAQILKRAGKTENQITVTLSVCVAYISSFMQNIGAAALFLPVVSRISRRTAIPLSRLLMPMGFCAILGGTMTMVGSSPLILLNDLIESANLHFPDNAIPMETFGLFAVMPVGVALVVTGIIYFLLFGKRVLPASQPMALTTENLQYYRDVYGIDGRIFEVTVNHDSDLAGLVLGQVQSQGRSG
;
A
#
# COMPACT_ATOMS: atom_id res chain seq x y z
N MET A 1 42.59 11.16 12.13
CA MET A 1 41.47 12.02 12.52
C MET A 1 40.79 11.32 13.67
N ASP A 2 41.12 11.71 14.91
CA ASP A 2 40.35 11.25 16.06
C ASP A 2 39.01 11.99 16.01
N VAL A 3 37.92 11.26 15.77
CA VAL A 3 36.58 11.82 15.79
C VAL A 3 36.24 12.09 17.26
N VAL A 4 36.56 13.29 17.74
CA VAL A 4 36.15 13.72 19.07
C VAL A 4 34.65 14.01 19.01
N LEU A 5 33.86 13.09 19.56
CA LEU A 5 32.40 13.23 19.65
C LEU A 5 32.06 14.39 20.59
N THR A 6 31.45 15.45 20.06
CA THR A 6 30.91 16.54 20.89
C THR A 6 29.64 16.07 21.60
N ASN A 7 29.30 16.71 22.72
CA ASN A 7 28.08 16.40 23.48
C ASN A 7 26.82 16.49 22.60
N GLU A 8 26.78 17.46 21.68
CA GLU A 8 25.70 17.62 20.70
C GLU A 8 25.57 16.41 19.77
N ILE A 9 26.69 15.94 19.22
CA ILE A 9 26.70 14.77 18.34
C ILE A 9 26.24 13.52 19.09
N ILE A 10 26.70 13.33 20.33
CA ILE A 10 26.27 12.20 21.18
C ILE A 10 24.77 12.25 21.43
N ALA A 11 24.22 13.42 21.75
CA ALA A 11 22.78 13.58 21.98
C ALA A 11 21.95 13.29 20.73
N VAL A 12 22.35 13.83 19.56
CA VAL A 12 21.66 13.55 18.28
C VAL A 12 21.73 12.07 17.95
N LEU A 13 22.89 11.43 18.09
CA LEU A 13 23.05 9.99 17.85
C LEU A 13 22.22 9.14 18.82
N ALA A 14 22.09 9.56 20.08
CA ALA A 14 21.25 8.88 21.06
C ALA A 14 19.76 8.97 20.70
N ILE A 15 19.27 10.16 20.34
CA ILE A 15 17.88 10.38 19.89
C ILE A 15 17.60 9.60 18.60
N LEU A 16 18.54 9.61 17.65
CA LEU A 16 18.42 8.85 16.40
C LEU A 16 18.39 7.35 16.66
N SER A 17 19.28 6.83 17.51
CA SER A 17 19.31 5.42 17.89
C SER A 17 18.01 5.01 18.57
N PHE A 18 17.49 5.85 19.46
CA PHE A 18 16.20 5.64 20.12
C PHE A 18 15.05 5.55 19.10
N ALA A 19 14.99 6.47 18.14
CA ALA A 19 13.98 6.45 17.08
C ALA A 19 14.07 5.19 16.20
N VAL A 20 15.29 4.81 15.79
CA VAL A 20 15.54 3.61 14.98
C VAL A 20 15.11 2.35 15.72
N LEU A 21 15.46 2.22 17.01
CA LEU A 21 15.05 1.06 17.82
C LEU A 21 13.52 0.97 17.92
N LEU A 22 12.84 2.10 18.16
CA LEU A 22 11.37 2.14 18.19
C LEU A 22 10.74 1.72 16.85
N PHE A 23 11.33 2.14 15.73
CA PHE A 23 10.86 1.71 14.40
C PHE A 23 11.10 0.23 14.13
N VAL A 24 12.27 -0.31 14.48
CA VAL A 24 12.60 -1.73 14.25
C VAL A 24 11.73 -2.65 15.10
N PHE A 25 11.46 -2.29 16.35
CA PHE A 25 10.64 -3.10 17.24
C PHE A 25 9.14 -2.83 17.10
N GLU A 26 8.73 -1.83 16.31
CA GLU A 26 7.33 -1.41 16.09
C GLU A 26 6.51 -1.29 17.40
N VAL A 27 7.16 -0.92 18.51
CA VAL A 27 6.55 -0.93 19.87
C VAL A 27 5.39 0.06 19.95
N VAL A 28 5.53 1.20 19.28
CA VAL A 28 4.52 2.26 19.19
C VAL A 28 4.36 2.68 17.74
N ARG A 29 3.21 3.28 17.42
CA ARG A 29 2.94 3.79 16.07
C ARG A 29 3.96 4.86 15.67
N VAL A 30 4.25 4.92 14.37
CA VAL A 30 5.26 5.81 13.77
C VAL A 30 5.02 7.29 14.10
N ASP A 31 3.75 7.72 14.16
CA ASP A 31 3.36 9.08 14.55
C ASP A 31 3.71 9.39 16.01
N VAL A 32 3.54 8.43 16.91
CA VAL A 32 3.95 8.56 18.32
C VAL A 32 5.48 8.67 18.42
N VAL A 33 6.23 7.88 17.67
CA VAL A 33 7.71 7.99 17.62
C VAL A 33 8.13 9.38 17.17
N ALA A 34 7.51 9.92 16.11
CA ALA A 34 7.81 11.26 15.61
C ALA A 34 7.55 12.36 16.66
N LEU A 35 6.43 12.27 17.39
CA LEU A 35 6.12 13.19 18.49
C LEU A 35 7.10 13.06 19.66
N LEU A 36 7.54 11.84 20.00
CA LEU A 36 8.54 11.62 21.05
C LEU A 36 9.89 12.24 20.67
N VAL A 37 10.33 12.08 19.42
CA VAL A 37 11.55 12.71 18.90
C VAL A 37 11.44 14.23 18.95
N LEU A 38 10.30 14.79 18.52
CA LEU A 38 10.03 16.22 18.60
C LEU A 38 10.11 16.75 20.04
N VAL A 39 9.49 16.05 20.99
CA VAL A 39 9.54 16.39 22.42
C VAL A 39 10.96 16.28 22.97
N MET A 40 11.72 15.24 22.61
CA MET A 40 13.12 15.09 23.02
C MET A 40 14.00 16.21 22.49
N LEU A 41 13.83 16.60 21.22
CA LEU A 41 14.55 17.74 20.63
C LEU A 41 14.17 19.05 21.32
N GLY A 42 12.89 19.28 21.61
CA GLY A 42 12.44 20.46 22.34
C GLY A 42 12.94 20.51 23.79
N LEU A 43 12.95 19.37 24.49
CA LEU A 43 13.47 19.29 25.87
C LEU A 43 14.99 19.43 25.93
N SER A 44 15.71 19.12 24.86
CA SER A 44 17.17 19.29 24.80
C SER A 44 17.60 20.74 25.04
N SER A 45 16.74 21.73 24.71
CA SER A 45 17.02 23.15 24.97
C SER A 45 16.92 23.54 26.46
N MET A 46 16.39 22.66 27.31
CA MET A 46 16.27 22.87 28.76
C MET A 46 17.38 22.19 29.57
N VAL A 47 18.22 21.37 28.95
CA VAL A 47 19.26 20.61 29.65
C VAL A 47 20.55 21.46 29.70
N PRO A 48 21.05 21.84 30.90
CA PRO A 48 22.35 22.47 31.04
C PRO A 48 23.41 21.51 30.47
N ASP A 49 24.35 22.02 29.67
CA ASP A 49 25.40 21.30 28.91
C ASP A 49 25.09 20.98 27.44
N TYR A 50 23.82 21.07 27.02
CA TYR A 50 23.45 21.03 25.61
C TYR A 50 22.95 22.42 25.22
N TYR A 51 23.76 23.18 24.48
CA TYR A 51 23.28 24.41 23.85
C TYR A 51 22.19 24.01 22.86
N GLY A 52 20.92 24.07 23.29
CA GLY A 52 19.75 23.45 22.66
C GLY A 52 19.94 23.07 21.19
N LEU A 53 19.88 21.75 20.92
CA LEU A 53 20.22 21.15 19.61
C LEU A 53 19.54 21.85 18.42
N ILE A 54 18.32 22.33 18.65
CA ILE A 54 17.54 23.12 17.72
C ILE A 54 16.89 24.27 18.50
N PRO A 55 16.91 25.52 17.99
CA PRO A 55 16.16 26.61 18.58
C PRO A 55 14.66 26.28 18.65
N THR A 56 14.00 26.56 19.78
CA THR A 56 12.59 26.18 20.00
C THR A 56 11.62 26.77 18.98
N TYR A 57 11.94 27.91 18.36
CA TYR A 57 11.14 28.50 17.29
C TYR A 57 11.24 27.73 15.95
N GLN A 58 12.31 26.96 15.74
CA GLN A 58 12.51 26.12 14.55
C GLN A 58 11.98 24.70 14.72
N LEU A 59 11.58 24.32 15.94
CA LEU A 59 11.19 22.95 16.29
C LEU A 59 10.09 22.39 15.37
N PHE A 60 9.18 23.26 14.90
CA PHE A 60 8.06 22.88 14.04
C PHE A 60 8.28 23.15 12.54
N GLU A 61 9.44 23.69 12.11
CA GLU A 61 9.69 24.03 10.70
C GLU A 61 9.57 22.81 9.77
N GLY A 62 9.88 21.61 10.27
CA GLY A 62 9.70 20.35 9.52
C GLY A 62 8.26 20.06 9.11
N PHE A 63 7.25 20.59 9.82
CA PHE A 63 5.83 20.43 9.43
C PHE A 63 5.46 21.29 8.22
N SER A 64 6.23 22.34 7.92
CA SER A 64 6.03 23.23 6.77
C SER A 64 6.95 22.90 5.59
N SER A 65 7.60 21.73 5.56
CA SER A 65 8.53 21.37 4.48
C SER A 65 7.83 21.17 3.13
N ASN A 66 8.59 21.31 2.04
CA ASN A 66 8.08 21.10 0.68
C ASN A 66 7.57 19.66 0.52
N ALA A 67 8.22 18.68 1.18
CA ALA A 67 7.74 17.31 1.21
C ALA A 67 6.35 17.18 1.84
N VAL A 68 6.11 17.79 3.01
CA VAL A 68 4.81 17.68 3.69
C VAL A 68 3.70 18.28 2.81
N MET A 69 3.93 19.46 2.25
CA MET A 69 2.98 20.12 1.34
C MET A 69 2.71 19.29 0.08
N SER A 70 3.76 18.71 -0.51
CA SER A 70 3.66 17.86 -1.70
C SER A 70 2.89 16.57 -1.42
N ILE A 71 3.14 15.90 -0.28
CA ILE A 71 2.42 14.69 0.12
C ILE A 71 0.93 15.01 0.34
N ILE A 72 0.60 16.12 1.00
CA ILE A 72 -0.80 16.55 1.18
C ILE A 72 -1.48 16.77 -0.19
N ALA A 73 -0.84 17.50 -1.10
CA ALA A 73 -1.38 17.75 -2.43
C ALA A 73 -1.62 16.45 -3.21
N VAL A 74 -0.65 15.54 -3.20
CA VAL A 74 -0.75 14.23 -3.85
C VAL A 74 -1.85 13.37 -3.23
N MET A 75 -1.97 13.35 -1.90
CA MET A 75 -3.06 12.62 -1.23
C MET A 75 -4.43 13.15 -1.61
N ILE A 76 -4.59 14.48 -1.69
CA ILE A 76 -5.85 15.12 -2.13
C ILE A 76 -6.17 14.76 -3.59
N ILE A 77 -5.18 14.84 -4.48
CA ILE A 77 -5.34 14.47 -5.90
C ILE A 77 -5.72 12.99 -6.02
N GLY A 78 -5.02 12.11 -5.32
CA GLY A 78 -5.30 10.68 -5.30
C GLY A 78 -6.72 10.38 -4.81
N ALA A 79 -7.14 11.00 -3.70
CA ALA A 79 -8.50 10.87 -3.18
C ALA A 79 -9.56 11.44 -4.14
N GLY A 80 -9.27 12.52 -4.86
CA GLY A 80 -10.14 13.08 -5.89
C GLY A 80 -10.30 12.14 -7.10
N LEU A 81 -9.20 11.55 -7.56
CA LEU A 81 -9.20 10.56 -8.65
C LEU A 81 -9.98 9.28 -8.27
N ASP A 82 -9.87 8.86 -7.01
CA ASP A 82 -10.62 7.73 -6.48
C ASP A 82 -12.13 8.06 -6.38
N LYS A 83 -12.49 9.19 -5.76
CA LYS A 83 -13.89 9.63 -5.63
C LYS A 83 -14.60 9.89 -6.95
N THR A 84 -13.89 10.35 -7.98
CA THR A 84 -14.47 10.58 -9.31
C THR A 84 -14.76 9.29 -10.07
N GLY A 85 -14.25 8.14 -9.62
CA GLY A 85 -14.47 6.85 -10.27
C GLY A 85 -13.74 6.68 -11.61
N VAL A 86 -12.93 7.66 -12.03
CA VAL A 86 -12.16 7.63 -13.29
C VAL A 86 -11.24 6.42 -13.32
N MET A 87 -10.57 6.13 -12.20
CA MET A 87 -9.69 4.97 -12.06
C MET A 87 -10.46 3.65 -12.20
N GLY A 88 -11.69 3.59 -11.69
CA GLY A 88 -12.58 2.44 -11.87
C GLY A 88 -13.00 2.23 -13.32
N VAL A 89 -13.31 3.31 -14.06
CA VAL A 89 -13.64 3.24 -15.49
C VAL A 89 -12.45 2.78 -16.33
N LEU A 90 -11.26 3.33 -16.07
CA LEU A 90 -10.01 2.93 -16.74
C LEU A 90 -9.69 1.45 -16.47
N ALA A 91 -9.79 1.01 -15.21
CA ALA A 91 -9.62 -0.39 -14.84
C ALA A 91 -10.60 -1.30 -15.58
N ALA A 92 -11.89 -0.95 -15.64
CA ALA A 92 -12.90 -1.73 -16.35
C ALA A 92 -12.62 -1.81 -17.86
N GLN A 93 -12.15 -0.71 -18.46
CA GLN A 93 -11.86 -0.66 -19.90
C GLN A 93 -10.62 -1.47 -20.28
N ILE A 94 -9.58 -1.44 -19.46
CA ILE A 94 -8.38 -2.27 -19.65
C ILE A 94 -8.73 -3.75 -19.44
N LEU A 95 -9.55 -4.04 -18.43
CA LEU A 95 -9.96 -5.41 -18.13
C LEU A 95 -10.92 -6.01 -19.17
N LYS A 96 -11.69 -5.20 -19.90
CA LYS A 96 -12.45 -5.69 -21.08
C LYS A 96 -11.54 -6.31 -22.15
N ARG A 97 -10.26 -5.95 -22.15
CA ARG A 97 -9.23 -6.52 -23.05
C ARG A 97 -8.46 -7.67 -22.40
N ALA A 98 -8.78 -8.05 -21.16
CA ALA A 98 -8.17 -9.21 -20.52
C ALA A 98 -8.50 -10.47 -21.32
N GLY A 99 -7.46 -11.23 -21.63
CA GLY A 99 -7.59 -12.47 -22.40
C GLY A 99 -8.29 -13.59 -21.63
N LYS A 100 -8.40 -14.76 -22.26
CA LYS A 100 -9.12 -15.92 -21.68
C LYS A 100 -8.23 -16.82 -20.82
N THR A 101 -6.91 -16.65 -20.90
CA THR A 101 -5.94 -17.51 -20.19
C THR A 101 -5.50 -16.89 -18.87
N GLU A 102 -5.17 -17.72 -17.88
CA GLU A 102 -4.63 -17.30 -16.57
C GLU A 102 -3.48 -16.29 -16.73
N ASN A 103 -2.51 -16.60 -17.59
CA ASN A 103 -1.36 -15.71 -17.83
C ASN A 103 -1.77 -14.36 -18.44
N GLN A 104 -2.70 -14.34 -19.41
CA GLN A 104 -3.16 -13.08 -20.01
C GLN A 104 -3.90 -12.22 -19.00
N ILE A 105 -4.71 -12.82 -18.13
CA ILE A 105 -5.44 -12.12 -17.07
C ILE A 105 -4.45 -11.52 -16.07
N THR A 106 -3.50 -12.32 -15.60
CA THR A 106 -2.47 -11.86 -14.65
C THR A 106 -1.68 -10.69 -15.22
N VAL A 107 -1.20 -10.80 -16.46
CA VAL A 107 -0.44 -9.71 -17.11
C VAL A 107 -1.29 -8.45 -17.27
N THR A 108 -2.52 -8.59 -17.81
CA THR A 108 -3.40 -7.43 -18.03
C THR A 108 -3.70 -6.72 -16.71
N LEU A 109 -3.98 -7.49 -15.66
CA LEU A 109 -4.27 -6.98 -14.33
C LEU A 109 -3.04 -6.29 -13.73
N SER A 110 -1.88 -6.96 -13.74
CA SER A 110 -0.63 -6.42 -13.21
C SER A 110 -0.20 -5.12 -13.89
N VAL A 111 -0.27 -5.05 -15.22
CA VAL A 111 0.04 -3.82 -15.99
C VAL A 111 -0.94 -2.71 -15.66
N CYS A 112 -2.23 -3.03 -15.60
CA CYS A 112 -3.27 -2.05 -15.29
C CYS A 112 -3.08 -1.46 -13.89
N VAL A 113 -2.82 -2.32 -12.91
CA VAL A 113 -2.64 -1.90 -11.51
C VAL A 113 -1.34 -1.11 -11.36
N ALA A 114 -0.24 -1.55 -11.98
CA ALA A 114 1.01 -0.79 -11.95
C ALA A 114 0.85 0.62 -12.52
N TYR A 115 0.13 0.74 -13.65
CA TYR A 115 -0.16 2.04 -14.25
C TYR A 115 -1.00 2.94 -13.33
N ILE A 116 -2.09 2.42 -12.75
CA ILE A 116 -2.94 3.20 -11.84
C ILE A 116 -2.19 3.57 -10.56
N SER A 117 -1.42 2.64 -9.99
CA SER A 117 -0.62 2.85 -8.77
C SER A 117 0.53 3.84 -8.98
N SER A 118 0.95 4.07 -10.23
CA SER A 118 1.93 5.11 -10.53
C SER A 118 1.41 6.54 -10.31
N PHE A 119 0.08 6.72 -10.18
CA PHE A 119 -0.55 8.03 -9.94
C PHE A 119 -1.40 8.07 -8.66
N MET A 120 -1.55 6.94 -7.98
CA MET A 120 -2.45 6.80 -6.83
C MET A 120 -1.80 5.96 -5.75
N GLN A 121 -2.14 6.22 -4.49
CA GLN A 121 -1.58 5.49 -3.36
C GLN A 121 -1.86 3.97 -3.50
N ASN A 122 -0.85 3.15 -3.20
CA ASN A 122 -0.90 1.68 -3.31
C ASN A 122 -2.15 1.04 -2.65
N ILE A 123 -2.62 1.62 -1.54
CA ILE A 123 -3.81 1.15 -0.80
C ILE A 123 -5.09 1.40 -1.61
N GLY A 124 -5.25 2.59 -2.19
CA GLY A 124 -6.40 2.92 -3.02
C GLY A 124 -6.46 2.04 -4.27
N ALA A 125 -5.30 1.79 -4.90
CA ALA A 125 -5.24 0.91 -6.07
C ALA A 125 -5.67 -0.52 -5.68
N ALA A 126 -5.12 -1.08 -4.60
CA ALA A 126 -5.51 -2.40 -4.13
C ALA A 126 -7.02 -2.50 -3.82
N ALA A 127 -7.60 -1.51 -3.15
CA ALA A 127 -9.02 -1.46 -2.81
C ALA A 127 -9.93 -1.43 -4.05
N LEU A 128 -9.56 -0.67 -5.08
CA LEU A 128 -10.29 -0.62 -6.35
C LEU A 128 -10.25 -1.96 -7.11
N PHE A 129 -9.11 -2.64 -7.09
CA PHE A 129 -8.92 -3.86 -7.87
C PHE A 129 -9.39 -5.12 -7.14
N LEU A 130 -9.39 -5.18 -5.80
CA LEU A 130 -9.85 -6.33 -5.04
C LEU A 130 -11.23 -6.90 -5.47
N PRO A 131 -12.31 -6.08 -5.59
CA PRO A 131 -13.61 -6.58 -6.03
C PRO A 131 -13.60 -7.07 -7.48
N VAL A 132 -12.77 -6.43 -8.32
CA VAL A 132 -12.60 -6.79 -9.73
C VAL A 132 -11.91 -8.16 -9.84
N VAL A 133 -10.81 -8.36 -9.12
CA VAL A 133 -10.05 -9.61 -9.12
C VAL A 133 -10.87 -10.77 -8.54
N SER A 134 -11.63 -10.52 -7.47
CA SER A 134 -12.58 -11.50 -6.91
C SER A 134 -13.61 -11.95 -7.94
N ARG A 135 -14.19 -11.02 -8.70
CA ARG A 135 -15.16 -11.33 -9.76
C ARG A 135 -14.54 -12.14 -10.90
N ILE A 136 -13.30 -11.83 -11.29
CA ILE A 136 -12.58 -12.58 -12.33
C ILE A 136 -12.31 -14.01 -11.85
N SER A 137 -11.72 -14.16 -10.66
CA SER A 137 -11.42 -15.44 -10.03
C SER A 137 -12.64 -16.38 -10.04
N ARG A 138 -13.81 -15.86 -9.64
CA ARG A 138 -15.07 -16.63 -9.64
C ARG A 138 -15.55 -17.03 -11.03
N ARG A 139 -15.33 -16.19 -12.05
CA ARG A 139 -15.75 -16.47 -13.44
C ARG A 139 -14.82 -17.42 -14.17
N THR A 140 -13.52 -17.38 -13.85
CA THR A 140 -12.49 -18.17 -14.55
C THR A 140 -12.07 -19.42 -13.77
N ALA A 141 -12.61 -19.62 -12.56
CA ALA A 141 -12.23 -20.69 -11.63
C ALA A 141 -10.73 -20.70 -11.28
N ILE A 142 -10.05 -19.55 -11.43
CA ILE A 142 -8.63 -19.37 -11.05
C ILE A 142 -8.60 -18.98 -9.57
N PRO A 143 -7.73 -19.59 -8.74
CA PRO A 143 -7.60 -19.22 -7.33
C PRO A 143 -7.32 -17.73 -7.13
N LEU A 144 -8.02 -17.10 -6.18
CA LEU A 144 -7.91 -15.66 -5.93
C LEU A 144 -6.48 -15.23 -5.56
N SER A 145 -5.78 -16.03 -4.76
CA SER A 145 -4.38 -15.79 -4.36
C SER A 145 -3.43 -15.67 -5.56
N ARG A 146 -3.68 -16.44 -6.63
CA ARG A 146 -2.86 -16.42 -7.85
C ARG A 146 -3.03 -15.16 -8.68
N LEU A 147 -4.13 -14.44 -8.50
CA LEU A 147 -4.37 -13.16 -9.15
C LEU A 147 -4.02 -11.98 -8.23
N LEU A 148 -4.29 -12.09 -6.92
CA LEU A 148 -4.03 -11.04 -5.95
C LEU A 148 -2.54 -10.80 -5.70
N MET A 149 -1.71 -11.84 -5.57
CA MET A 149 -0.30 -11.63 -5.26
C MET A 149 0.46 -10.90 -6.39
N PRO A 150 0.34 -11.30 -7.68
CA PRO A 150 0.96 -10.55 -8.76
C PRO A 150 0.42 -9.12 -8.89
N MET A 151 -0.88 -8.92 -8.63
CA MET A 151 -1.52 -7.61 -8.64
C MET A 151 -0.95 -6.70 -7.54
N GLY A 152 -0.88 -7.17 -6.30
CA GLY A 152 -0.38 -6.41 -5.16
C GLY A 152 1.10 -6.05 -5.30
N PHE A 153 1.93 -6.99 -5.77
CA PHE A 153 3.33 -6.69 -6.07
C PHE A 153 3.47 -5.63 -7.15
N CYS A 154 2.70 -5.73 -8.23
CA CYS A 154 2.73 -4.74 -9.31
C CYS A 154 2.14 -3.39 -8.88
N ALA A 155 1.23 -3.34 -7.89
CA ALA A 155 0.80 -2.09 -7.28
C ALA A 155 1.98 -1.39 -6.58
N ILE A 156 2.69 -2.11 -5.71
CA ILE A 156 3.84 -1.57 -4.97
C ILE A 156 4.94 -1.11 -5.94
N LEU A 157 5.28 -1.94 -6.93
CA LEU A 157 6.29 -1.60 -7.95
C LEU A 157 5.81 -0.48 -8.89
N GLY A 158 4.51 -0.40 -9.19
CA GLY A 158 3.95 0.69 -9.98
C GLY A 158 4.08 2.05 -9.30
N GLY A 159 3.92 2.08 -7.98
CA GLY A 159 4.12 3.30 -7.17
C GLY A 159 5.54 3.87 -7.26
N THR A 160 6.55 3.08 -7.66
CA THR A 160 7.92 3.56 -7.82
C THR A 160 8.22 4.17 -9.20
N MET A 161 7.27 4.13 -10.14
CA MET A 161 7.45 4.70 -11.49
C MET A 161 7.43 6.23 -11.51
N THR A 162 6.79 6.87 -10.53
CA THR A 162 6.71 8.33 -10.44
C THR A 162 7.02 8.80 -9.02
N MET A 163 7.39 10.06 -8.90
CA MET A 163 7.52 10.70 -7.58
C MET A 163 6.18 10.79 -6.85
N VAL A 164 5.06 10.94 -7.57
CA VAL A 164 3.72 11.03 -6.99
C VAL A 164 3.32 9.72 -6.30
N GLY A 165 3.65 8.57 -6.89
CA GLY A 165 3.35 7.26 -6.29
C GLY A 165 4.26 6.88 -5.12
N SER A 166 5.38 7.58 -4.92
CA SER A 166 6.46 7.19 -4.00
C SER A 166 6.74 8.30 -2.98
N SER A 167 6.10 8.20 -1.81
CA SER A 167 6.36 9.13 -0.70
C SER A 167 7.84 9.23 -0.28
N PRO A 168 8.66 8.16 -0.32
CA PRO A 168 10.08 8.28 -0.04
C PRO A 168 10.84 9.17 -1.05
N LEU A 169 10.42 9.19 -2.32
CA LEU A 169 11.07 10.04 -3.33
C LEU A 169 10.73 11.53 -3.15
N ILE A 170 9.51 11.84 -2.72
CA ILE A 170 9.13 13.21 -2.35
C ILE A 170 10.00 13.69 -1.17
N LEU A 171 10.13 12.86 -0.13
CA LEU A 171 10.97 13.18 1.02
C LEU A 171 12.45 13.30 0.63
N LEU A 172 12.95 12.42 -0.23
CA LEU A 172 14.33 12.49 -0.72
C LEU A 172 14.62 13.82 -1.43
N ASN A 173 13.70 14.31 -2.27
CA ASN A 173 13.88 15.59 -2.95
C ASN A 173 13.95 16.78 -1.96
N ASP A 174 13.09 16.78 -0.94
CA ASP A 174 13.09 17.78 0.14
C ASP A 174 14.40 17.72 0.96
N LEU A 175 14.89 16.51 1.23
CA LEU A 175 16.18 16.31 1.90
C LEU A 175 17.37 16.73 1.03
N ILE A 176 17.32 16.53 -0.28
CA ILE A 176 18.35 17.03 -1.22
C ILE A 176 18.38 18.56 -1.20
N GLU A 177 17.22 19.20 -1.28
CA GLU A 177 17.10 20.66 -1.23
C GLU A 177 17.61 21.21 0.11
N SER A 178 17.19 20.61 1.23
CA SER A 178 17.66 20.96 2.57
C SER A 178 19.17 20.73 2.75
N ALA A 179 19.71 19.63 2.22
CA ALA A 179 21.15 19.35 2.27
C ALA A 179 21.95 20.37 1.45
N ASN A 180 21.48 20.72 0.24
CA ASN A 180 22.10 21.72 -0.65
C ASN A 180 22.30 23.09 0.02
N LEU A 181 21.45 23.49 0.97
CA LEU A 181 21.61 24.73 1.75
C LEU A 181 22.80 24.71 2.71
N HIS A 182 23.26 23.52 3.11
CA HIS A 182 24.29 23.33 4.12
C HIS A 182 25.63 22.84 3.53
N PHE A 183 25.72 22.64 2.21
CA PHE A 183 26.98 22.29 1.57
C PHE A 183 27.95 23.49 1.56
N PRO A 184 29.28 23.24 1.65
CA PRO A 184 30.27 24.29 1.45
C PRO A 184 30.10 24.96 0.09
N ASP A 185 30.36 26.27 -0.01
CA ASP A 185 30.20 27.08 -1.25
C ASP A 185 30.90 26.53 -2.51
N ASN A 186 31.84 25.57 -2.32
CA ASN A 186 32.63 24.94 -3.39
C ASN A 186 32.09 23.57 -3.84
N ALA A 187 31.00 23.08 -3.26
CA ALA A 187 30.42 21.79 -3.60
C ALA A 187 29.39 21.92 -4.74
N ILE A 188 29.35 20.91 -5.60
CA ILE A 188 28.35 20.82 -6.67
C ILE A 188 27.01 20.46 -6.02
N PRO A 189 25.96 21.30 -6.14
CA PRO A 189 24.65 20.98 -5.57
C PRO A 189 24.09 19.72 -6.22
N MET A 190 23.44 18.89 -5.42
CA MET A 190 22.77 17.70 -5.92
C MET A 190 21.49 18.11 -6.66
N GLU A 191 21.30 17.61 -7.88
CA GLU A 191 20.06 17.84 -8.62
C GLU A 191 18.90 17.06 -7.97
N THR A 192 17.74 17.71 -7.89
CA THR A 192 16.50 17.05 -7.46
C THR A 192 15.97 16.16 -8.59
N PHE A 193 15.28 15.08 -8.21
CA PHE A 193 14.66 14.21 -9.20
C PHE A 193 13.47 14.91 -9.85
N GLY A 194 13.36 14.82 -11.17
CA GLY A 194 12.13 15.18 -11.89
C GLY A 194 11.01 14.16 -11.64
N LEU A 195 9.76 14.53 -11.96
CA LEU A 195 8.57 13.69 -11.73
C LEU A 195 8.68 12.26 -12.29
N PHE A 196 9.31 12.12 -13.47
CA PHE A 196 9.49 10.85 -14.18
C PHE A 196 10.95 10.40 -14.25
N ALA A 197 11.86 11.01 -13.48
CA ALA A 197 13.28 10.67 -13.53
C ALA A 197 13.54 9.19 -13.19
N VAL A 198 12.75 8.63 -12.28
CA VAL A 198 12.82 7.21 -11.85
C VAL A 198 11.99 6.26 -12.72
N MET A 199 11.21 6.78 -13.67
CA MET A 199 10.30 5.98 -14.50
C MET A 199 10.99 4.83 -15.24
N PRO A 200 12.17 5.00 -15.87
CA PRO A 200 12.84 3.89 -16.56
C PRO A 200 13.14 2.72 -15.62
N VAL A 201 13.56 3.02 -14.38
CA VAL A 201 13.85 2.01 -13.35
C VAL A 201 12.56 1.37 -12.85
N GLY A 202 11.52 2.16 -12.57
CA GLY A 202 10.22 1.64 -12.14
C GLY A 202 9.58 0.72 -13.19
N VAL A 203 9.67 1.09 -14.48
CA VAL A 203 9.21 0.26 -15.60
C VAL A 203 9.99 -1.04 -15.66
N ALA A 204 11.32 -1.00 -15.54
CA ALA A 204 12.15 -2.21 -15.52
C ALA A 204 11.77 -3.13 -14.34
N LEU A 205 11.51 -2.59 -13.16
CA LEU A 205 11.06 -3.35 -11.99
C LEU A 205 9.70 -4.00 -12.21
N VAL A 206 8.71 -3.27 -12.73
CA VAL A 206 7.38 -3.82 -13.02
C VAL A 206 7.45 -4.90 -14.08
N VAL A 207 8.20 -4.69 -15.16
CA VAL A 207 8.42 -5.72 -16.20
C VAL A 207 9.05 -6.97 -15.60
N THR A 208 10.08 -6.81 -14.76
CA THR A 208 10.75 -7.93 -14.08
C THR A 208 9.80 -8.66 -13.13
N GLY A 209 8.97 -7.92 -12.37
CA GLY A 209 7.94 -8.50 -11.49
C GLY A 209 6.91 -9.31 -12.27
N ILE A 210 6.42 -8.78 -13.39
CA ILE A 210 5.47 -9.50 -14.26
C ILE A 210 6.10 -10.77 -14.83
N ILE A 211 7.35 -10.68 -15.34
CA ILE A 211 8.08 -11.84 -15.86
C ILE A 211 8.28 -12.89 -14.76
N TYR A 212 8.64 -12.47 -13.55
CA TYR A 212 8.80 -13.36 -12.41
C TYR A 212 7.51 -14.13 -12.11
N PHE A 213 6.35 -13.45 -12.03
CA PHE A 213 5.08 -14.13 -11.80
C PHE A 213 4.60 -14.98 -12.99
N LEU A 214 4.97 -14.62 -14.21
CA LEU A 214 4.67 -15.44 -15.39
C LEU A 214 5.45 -16.76 -15.39
N LEU A 215 6.74 -16.73 -15.02
CA LEU A 215 7.62 -17.89 -15.03
C LEU A 215 7.44 -18.75 -13.76
N PHE A 216 7.41 -18.10 -12.60
CA PHE A 216 7.45 -18.76 -11.30
C PHE A 216 6.10 -18.76 -10.57
N GLY A 217 5.09 -18.01 -11.04
CA GLY A 217 3.81 -17.90 -10.35
C GLY A 217 3.12 -19.24 -10.08
N LYS A 218 3.19 -20.19 -11.02
CA LYS A 218 2.61 -21.53 -10.82
C LYS A 218 3.32 -22.39 -9.77
N ARG A 219 4.59 -22.09 -9.49
CA ARG A 219 5.44 -22.85 -8.54
C ARG A 219 5.56 -22.16 -7.19
N VAL A 220 5.54 -20.83 -7.17
CA VAL A 220 5.71 -19.99 -5.97
C VAL A 220 4.38 -19.67 -5.31
N LEU A 221 3.30 -19.53 -6.08
CA LEU A 221 1.98 -19.20 -5.53
C LEU A 221 1.27 -20.47 -5.07
N PRO A 222 0.98 -20.63 -3.77
CA PRO A 222 0.23 -21.77 -3.29
C PRO A 222 -1.14 -21.81 -3.99
N ALA A 223 -1.47 -22.97 -4.56
CA ALA A 223 -2.82 -23.29 -4.95
C ALA A 223 -3.62 -23.57 -3.68
N SER A 224 -3.92 -22.54 -2.90
CA SER A 224 -4.79 -22.72 -1.73
C SER A 224 -6.15 -23.21 -2.23
N GLN A 225 -6.62 -24.28 -1.59
CA GLN A 225 -7.92 -24.89 -1.81
C GLN A 225 -9.02 -23.82 -1.75
N PRO A 226 -10.17 -24.04 -2.44
CA PRO A 226 -11.31 -23.15 -2.35
C PRO A 226 -11.56 -22.82 -0.88
N MET A 227 -11.54 -21.53 -0.58
CA MET A 227 -11.72 -21.00 0.75
C MET A 227 -12.96 -21.65 1.36
N ALA A 228 -12.77 -22.58 2.30
CA ALA A 228 -13.87 -23.04 3.12
C ALA A 228 -14.46 -21.79 3.78
N LEU A 229 -15.78 -21.63 3.72
CA LEU A 229 -16.47 -20.46 4.23
C LEU A 229 -16.30 -20.39 5.76
N THR A 230 -15.20 -19.81 6.23
CA THR A 230 -15.02 -19.46 7.64
C THR A 230 -15.80 -18.19 7.96
N THR A 231 -16.18 -18.03 9.23
CA THR A 231 -17.00 -16.94 9.76
C THR A 231 -16.48 -15.54 9.42
N GLU A 232 -15.17 -15.38 9.22
CA GLU A 232 -14.56 -14.11 8.77
C GLU A 232 -14.93 -13.72 7.33
N ASN A 233 -15.13 -14.70 6.44
CA ASN A 233 -15.52 -14.45 5.04
C ASN A 233 -16.95 -13.92 4.96
N LEU A 234 -17.82 -14.39 5.85
CA LEU A 234 -19.19 -13.90 5.99
C LEU A 234 -19.22 -12.41 6.38
N GLN A 235 -18.27 -11.97 7.20
CA GLN A 235 -18.15 -10.58 7.62
C GLN A 235 -17.71 -9.68 6.43
N TYR A 236 -16.75 -10.16 5.63
CA TYR A 236 -16.35 -9.51 4.38
C TYR A 236 -17.52 -9.37 3.38
N TYR A 237 -18.35 -10.41 3.22
CA TYR A 237 -19.52 -10.32 2.34
C TYR A 237 -20.59 -9.36 2.88
N ARG A 238 -20.76 -9.28 4.21
CA ARG A 238 -21.69 -8.36 4.87
C ARG A 238 -21.30 -6.91 4.62
N ASP A 239 -20.02 -6.60 4.77
CA ASP A 239 -19.50 -5.23 4.64
C ASP A 239 -19.41 -4.77 3.17
N VAL A 240 -19.12 -5.69 2.24
CA VAL A 240 -18.95 -5.37 0.80
C VAL A 240 -20.27 -5.37 0.02
N TYR A 241 -21.20 -6.28 0.33
CA TYR A 241 -22.45 -6.44 -0.43
C TYR A 241 -23.71 -5.95 0.31
N GLY A 242 -23.60 -5.49 1.55
CA GLY A 242 -24.73 -4.95 2.32
C GLY A 242 -25.86 -5.96 2.55
N ILE A 243 -25.54 -7.26 2.57
CA ILE A 243 -26.52 -8.32 2.76
C ILE A 243 -26.82 -8.42 4.26
N ASP A 244 -27.85 -7.69 4.71
CA ASP A 244 -28.42 -7.81 6.05
C ASP A 244 -29.24 -9.10 6.17
N GLY A 245 -28.56 -10.22 6.41
CA GLY A 245 -29.20 -11.51 6.64
C GLY A 245 -28.27 -12.49 7.35
N ARG A 246 -28.84 -13.34 8.22
CA ARG A 246 -28.12 -14.47 8.81
C ARG A 246 -28.06 -15.60 7.78
N ILE A 247 -26.86 -15.95 7.34
CA ILE A 247 -26.62 -17.08 6.43
C ILE A 247 -26.39 -18.32 7.30
N PHE A 248 -27.20 -19.35 7.10
CA PHE A 248 -27.04 -20.65 7.74
C PHE A 248 -26.62 -21.68 6.70
N GLU A 249 -25.58 -22.45 7.00
CA GLU A 249 -25.20 -23.63 6.22
C GLU A 249 -25.87 -24.85 6.85
N VAL A 250 -26.63 -25.60 6.06
CA VAL A 250 -27.29 -26.84 6.49
C VAL A 250 -26.86 -27.96 5.56
N THR A 251 -26.22 -28.98 6.13
CA THR A 251 -25.85 -30.19 5.39
C THR A 251 -27.05 -31.13 5.35
N VAL A 252 -27.55 -31.41 4.14
CA VAL A 252 -28.63 -32.38 3.93
C VAL A 252 -27.99 -33.76 3.75
N ASN A 253 -28.23 -34.66 4.70
CA ASN A 253 -27.76 -36.04 4.61
C ASN A 253 -28.61 -36.84 3.59
N HIS A 254 -28.07 -37.92 3.03
CA HIS A 254 -28.73 -38.73 2.00
C HIS A 254 -30.06 -39.35 2.46
N ASP A 255 -30.26 -39.52 3.76
CA ASP A 255 -31.50 -40.04 4.36
C ASP A 255 -32.55 -38.97 4.67
N SER A 256 -32.30 -37.72 4.30
CA SER A 256 -33.25 -36.62 4.54
C SER A 256 -34.31 -36.56 3.45
N ASP A 257 -35.57 -36.33 3.83
CA ASP A 257 -36.69 -36.06 2.91
C ASP A 257 -36.45 -34.82 2.00
N LEU A 258 -35.42 -34.04 2.30
CA LEU A 258 -34.98 -32.88 1.52
C LEU A 258 -33.93 -33.22 0.45
N ALA A 259 -33.40 -34.45 0.45
CA ALA A 259 -32.40 -34.89 -0.51
C ALA A 259 -33.01 -35.02 -1.92
N GLY A 260 -32.51 -34.20 -2.85
CA GLY A 260 -32.98 -34.18 -4.24
C GLY A 260 -34.07 -33.14 -4.56
N LEU A 261 -34.52 -32.35 -3.58
CA LEU A 261 -35.46 -31.27 -3.81
C LEU A 261 -34.76 -29.98 -4.26
N VAL A 262 -35.39 -29.24 -5.16
CA VAL A 262 -34.92 -27.90 -5.55
C VAL A 262 -35.32 -26.89 -4.47
N LEU A 263 -34.48 -25.89 -4.19
CA LEU A 263 -34.68 -24.87 -3.14
C LEU A 263 -36.11 -24.28 -3.09
N GLY A 264 -36.75 -24.07 -4.23
CA GLY A 264 -38.13 -23.56 -4.30
C GLY A 264 -39.18 -24.54 -3.74
N GLN A 265 -38.94 -25.85 -3.82
CA GLN A 265 -39.85 -26.87 -3.29
C GLN A 265 -39.71 -27.02 -1.76
N VAL A 266 -38.48 -26.92 -1.24
CA VAL A 266 -38.20 -26.91 0.21
C VAL A 266 -38.94 -25.77 0.92
N GLN A 267 -38.94 -24.58 0.30
CA GLN A 267 -39.58 -23.39 0.86
C GLN A 267 -41.12 -23.47 0.86
N SER A 268 -41.71 -24.29 -0.02
CA SER A 268 -43.16 -24.53 -0.05
C SER A 268 -43.64 -25.49 1.03
N GLN A 269 -42.80 -26.44 1.47
CA GLN A 269 -43.14 -27.39 2.53
C GLN A 269 -42.94 -26.80 3.94
N GLY A 270 -41.95 -25.92 4.13
CA GLY A 270 -41.63 -25.32 5.43
C GLY A 270 -42.58 -24.19 5.89
N ARG A 271 -43.65 -23.89 5.15
CA ARG A 271 -44.57 -22.78 5.46
C ARG A 271 -45.86 -23.22 6.19
N SER A 272 -45.91 -24.50 6.58
CA SER A 272 -47.07 -25.17 7.19
C SER A 272 -46.84 -25.59 8.65
N GLY A 273 -45.80 -25.07 9.31
CA GLY A 273 -45.44 -25.38 10.70
C GLY A 273 -45.09 -24.13 11.49
#